data_AF-A0AAD9I8D7-F1
#
_entry.id   AF-A0AAD9I8D7-F1
#
_cell.length_a   1.000
_cell.length_b   1.000
_cell.length_c   1.000
_cell.angle_alpha   90.00
_cell.angle_beta   90.00
_cell.angle_gamma   90.00
#
_symmetry.space_group_name_H-M   'P 1'
#
loop_
_entity.id
_entity.type
_entity.pdbx_description
1 polymer ?
#
loop_
_entity_poly.entity_id
_entity_poly.type
_entity_poly.pdbx_seq_one_letter_code
_entity_poly.pdbx_strand_id
1 'polypeptide(L)'
;MLIRHVHSLAKTFPVEVGREYREMLKEAESSRPLGLDVSDLIILTGIGTTFPTSDHFHQVVTPAMLCIGRYLGQKVPQTLADYAIGLYLVALVVQYHQLAKRYVPEAINFALNVCALGPVKARERLGLYPHHEPPAGLRIQDASHVRLRRLDWNDCQAQADMSTDDANSLKAALLGTTLSALQAAAELWAAHPAFLETFQPVLRTLEHLSSPPSRQHLPAALAARLGATHGLVARLAQVARLARRPLELHHHRPRAVRTVAPRWDDGDGGGGRARDEPARLRAELRRERKGAVRELRRDASFVARENLRRKRAQDDAYAEKYRRLVTEIQNEEGRAANEYEREKKKRQRRR
;
A
#
# COMPACT_ATOMS: atom_id res chain seq x y z
N MET A 1 -28.17 -8.26 -35.30
CA MET A 1 -29.40 -8.50 -34.51
C MET A 1 -29.23 -9.62 -33.46
N LEU A 2 -28.47 -10.70 -33.72
CA LEU A 2 -28.28 -11.81 -32.77
C LEU A 2 -27.60 -11.42 -31.44
N ILE A 3 -26.55 -10.60 -31.44
CA ILE A 3 -25.84 -10.17 -30.21
C ILE A 3 -26.78 -9.50 -29.20
N ARG A 4 -27.81 -8.78 -29.68
CA ARG A 4 -28.81 -8.15 -28.79
C ARG A 4 -29.64 -9.18 -28.03
N HIS A 5 -29.98 -10.29 -28.68
CA HIS A 5 -30.69 -11.40 -28.02
C HIS A 5 -29.78 -12.12 -27.04
N VAL A 6 -28.49 -12.31 -27.38
CA VAL A 6 -27.49 -12.85 -26.43
C VAL A 6 -27.33 -11.93 -25.22
N HIS A 7 -27.29 -10.61 -25.41
CA HIS A 7 -27.30 -9.65 -24.30
C HIS A 7 -28.56 -9.76 -23.44
N SER A 8 -29.73 -9.96 -24.06
CA SER A 8 -30.97 -10.19 -23.33
C SER A 8 -30.92 -11.48 -22.50
N LEU A 9 -30.35 -12.56 -23.06
CA LEU A 9 -30.15 -13.82 -22.35
C LEU A 9 -29.14 -13.68 -21.21
N ALA A 10 -28.07 -12.91 -21.42
CA ALA A 10 -27.06 -12.63 -20.40
C ALA A 10 -27.63 -11.91 -19.17
N LYS A 11 -28.76 -11.19 -19.31
CA LYS A 11 -29.47 -10.61 -18.15
C LYS A 11 -30.14 -11.68 -17.28
N THR A 12 -30.57 -12.78 -17.87
CA THR A 12 -31.24 -13.89 -17.17
C THR A 12 -30.24 -14.97 -16.73
N PHE A 13 -29.25 -15.27 -17.57
CA PHE A 13 -28.27 -16.34 -17.41
C PHE A 13 -26.82 -15.81 -17.58
N PRO A 14 -26.34 -14.91 -16.69
CA PRO A 14 -25.04 -14.27 -16.84
C PRO A 14 -23.85 -15.23 -16.67
N VAL A 15 -24.01 -16.27 -15.85
CA VAL A 15 -22.93 -17.21 -15.51
C VAL A 15 -22.65 -18.14 -16.69
N GLU A 16 -23.71 -18.66 -17.30
CA GLU A 16 -23.67 -19.57 -18.44
C GLU A 16 -23.09 -18.84 -19.65
N VAL A 17 -23.63 -17.66 -19.99
CA VAL A 17 -23.13 -16.84 -21.10
C VAL A 17 -21.67 -16.43 -20.87
N GLY A 18 -21.32 -16.06 -19.62
CA GLY A 18 -19.94 -15.74 -19.27
C GLY A 18 -18.99 -16.93 -19.40
N ARG A 19 -19.45 -18.15 -19.09
CA ARG A 19 -18.67 -19.38 -19.26
C ARG A 19 -18.42 -19.67 -20.74
N GLU A 20 -19.46 -19.63 -21.57
CA GLU A 20 -19.35 -19.85 -23.02
C GLU A 20 -18.38 -18.86 -23.68
N TYR A 21 -18.47 -17.56 -23.34
CA TYR A 21 -17.51 -16.57 -23.83
C TYR A 21 -16.07 -16.89 -23.44
N ARG A 22 -15.85 -17.37 -22.21
CA ARG A 22 -14.51 -17.76 -21.76
C ARG A 22 -14.00 -19.01 -22.47
N GLU A 23 -14.87 -19.97 -22.78
CA GLU A 23 -14.51 -21.17 -23.53
C GLU A 23 -14.12 -20.81 -24.97
N MET A 24 -14.93 -19.99 -25.65
CA MET A 24 -14.59 -19.48 -26.98
C MET A 24 -13.25 -18.73 -27.01
N LEU A 25 -12.99 -17.86 -26.02
CA LEU A 25 -11.71 -17.16 -25.93
C LEU A 25 -10.53 -18.12 -25.71
N LYS A 26 -10.68 -19.15 -24.85
CA LYS A 26 -9.64 -20.16 -24.62
C LYS A 26 -9.39 -21.03 -25.85
N GLU A 27 -10.43 -21.35 -26.61
CA GLU A 27 -10.31 -22.12 -27.84
C GLU A 27 -9.54 -21.32 -28.90
N ALA A 28 -9.91 -20.05 -29.11
CA ALA A 28 -9.16 -19.15 -29.98
C ALA A 28 -7.70 -19.00 -29.51
N GLU A 29 -7.49 -18.95 -28.19
CA GLU A 29 -6.16 -18.86 -27.59
C GLU A 29 -5.27 -20.07 -27.87
N SER A 30 -5.81 -21.27 -27.66
CA SER A 30 -5.07 -22.53 -27.76
C SER A 30 -4.86 -22.97 -29.20
N SER A 31 -5.83 -22.73 -30.07
CA SER A 31 -5.77 -23.15 -31.47
C SER A 31 -5.03 -22.14 -32.35
N ARG A 32 -5.34 -20.84 -32.24
CA ARG A 32 -4.88 -19.79 -33.17
C ARG A 32 -4.58 -18.48 -32.43
N PRO A 33 -3.55 -18.45 -31.57
CA PRO A 33 -3.30 -17.30 -30.68
C PRO A 33 -3.06 -15.96 -31.41
N LEU A 34 -2.54 -16.01 -32.65
CA LEU A 34 -2.21 -14.86 -33.50
C LEU A 34 -2.92 -14.91 -34.87
N GLY A 35 -3.92 -15.78 -35.02
CA GLY A 35 -4.68 -15.99 -36.25
C GLY A 35 -6.16 -15.81 -35.99
N LEU A 36 -6.55 -14.59 -35.59
CA LEU A 36 -7.95 -14.28 -35.28
C LEU A 36 -8.77 -14.22 -36.56
N ASP A 37 -9.89 -14.92 -36.54
CA ASP A 37 -10.85 -14.93 -37.64
C ASP A 37 -11.93 -13.87 -37.45
N VAL A 38 -12.74 -13.63 -38.48
CA VAL A 38 -13.87 -12.70 -38.42
C VAL A 38 -14.87 -13.09 -37.31
N SER A 39 -15.02 -14.39 -37.03
CA SER A 39 -15.83 -14.88 -35.91
C SER A 39 -15.35 -14.35 -34.56
N ASP A 40 -14.04 -14.35 -34.34
CA ASP A 40 -13.44 -13.91 -33.08
C ASP A 40 -13.64 -12.41 -32.88
N LEU A 41 -13.54 -11.63 -33.97
CA LEU A 41 -13.83 -10.19 -33.95
C LEU A 41 -15.29 -9.89 -33.56
N ILE A 42 -16.23 -10.69 -34.07
CA ILE A 42 -17.65 -10.59 -33.71
C ILE A 42 -17.87 -10.98 -32.24
N ILE A 43 -17.17 -11.99 -31.74
CA ILE A 43 -17.25 -12.40 -30.34
C ILE A 43 -16.69 -11.31 -29.43
N LEU A 44 -15.53 -10.74 -29.75
CA LEU A 44 -14.90 -9.65 -28.98
C LEU A 44 -15.78 -8.39 -28.97
N THR A 45 -16.43 -8.04 -30.09
CA THR A 45 -17.43 -6.95 -30.07
C THR A 45 -18.68 -7.29 -29.28
N GLY A 46 -19.14 -8.55 -29.37
CA GLY A 46 -20.19 -9.09 -28.51
C GLY A 46 -19.88 -8.85 -27.04
N ILE A 47 -18.72 -9.29 -26.56
CA ILE A 47 -18.29 -9.15 -25.16
C ILE A 47 -18.31 -7.69 -24.69
N GLY A 48 -17.79 -6.77 -25.51
CA GLY A 48 -17.73 -5.34 -25.17
C GLY A 48 -19.10 -4.64 -25.16
N THR A 49 -20.10 -5.20 -25.84
CA THR A 49 -21.48 -4.69 -25.82
C THR A 49 -22.36 -5.40 -24.79
N THR A 50 -22.02 -6.64 -24.42
CA THR A 50 -22.80 -7.42 -23.44
C THR A 50 -22.43 -7.11 -22.00
N PHE A 51 -21.14 -6.91 -21.71
CA PHE A 51 -20.59 -6.74 -20.37
C PHE A 51 -19.96 -5.36 -20.16
N PRO A 52 -19.92 -4.84 -18.92
CA PRO A 52 -19.30 -3.56 -18.62
C PRO A 52 -17.79 -3.59 -18.83
N THR A 53 -17.25 -2.65 -19.61
CA THR A 53 -15.81 -2.52 -19.86
C THR A 53 -15.11 -1.57 -18.89
N SER A 54 -15.85 -0.89 -18.02
CA SER A 54 -15.33 0.07 -17.04
C SER A 54 -14.74 -0.55 -15.77
N ASP A 55 -15.07 -1.81 -15.49
CA ASP A 55 -14.69 -2.46 -14.23
C ASP A 55 -13.17 -2.56 -14.09
N HIS A 56 -12.68 -2.56 -12.84
CA HIS A 56 -11.26 -2.73 -12.56
C HIS A 56 -10.77 -4.11 -13.01
N PHE A 57 -11.54 -5.16 -12.70
CA PHE A 57 -11.29 -6.53 -13.10
C PHE A 57 -12.62 -7.21 -13.42
N HIS A 58 -12.72 -7.87 -14.57
CA HIS A 58 -13.92 -8.59 -14.99
C HIS A 58 -13.56 -9.93 -15.62
N GLN A 59 -14.28 -11.00 -15.25
CA GLN A 59 -13.90 -12.38 -15.59
C GLN A 59 -13.96 -12.73 -17.08
N VAL A 60 -14.72 -11.99 -17.88
CA VAL A 60 -14.85 -12.17 -19.34
C VAL A 60 -14.13 -11.06 -20.13
N VAL A 61 -14.43 -9.79 -19.84
CA VAL A 61 -13.85 -8.63 -20.51
C VAL A 61 -12.32 -8.53 -20.34
N THR A 62 -11.77 -8.80 -19.15
CA THR A 62 -10.32 -8.73 -18.96
C THR A 62 -9.58 -9.76 -19.82
N PRO A 63 -9.97 -11.05 -19.86
CA PRO A 63 -9.42 -12.00 -20.84
C PRO A 63 -9.61 -11.59 -22.30
N ALA A 64 -10.76 -11.03 -22.68
CA ALA A 64 -10.98 -10.53 -24.04
C ALA A 64 -9.96 -9.42 -24.39
N MET A 65 -9.76 -8.46 -23.47
CA MET A 65 -8.78 -7.41 -23.63
C MET A 65 -7.34 -7.93 -23.70
N LEU A 66 -7.01 -9.00 -22.97
CA LEU A 66 -5.72 -9.66 -23.07
C LEU A 66 -5.52 -10.34 -24.44
N CYS A 67 -6.56 -10.98 -24.99
CA CYS A 67 -6.51 -11.54 -26.35
C CYS A 67 -6.26 -10.45 -27.39
N ILE A 68 -6.95 -9.31 -27.27
CA ILE A 68 -6.74 -8.13 -28.12
C ILE A 68 -5.31 -7.60 -27.99
N GLY A 69 -4.85 -7.38 -26.76
CA GLY A 69 -3.49 -6.88 -26.48
C GLY A 69 -2.41 -7.81 -27.00
N ARG A 70 -2.59 -9.13 -26.87
CA ARG A 70 -1.67 -10.12 -27.42
C ARG A 70 -1.57 -10.00 -28.94
N TYR A 71 -2.70 -9.96 -29.65
CA TYR A 71 -2.68 -9.81 -31.11
C TYR A 71 -1.97 -8.52 -31.52
N LEU A 72 -2.37 -7.38 -30.94
CA LEU A 72 -1.79 -6.06 -31.27
C LEU A 72 -0.30 -5.93 -30.93
N GLY A 73 0.16 -6.58 -29.85
CA GLY A 73 1.54 -6.48 -29.39
C GLY A 73 2.50 -7.49 -30.03
N GLN A 74 2.01 -8.66 -30.45
CA GLN A 74 2.88 -9.77 -30.89
C GLN A 74 2.75 -10.09 -32.38
N LYS A 75 1.60 -9.84 -33.02
CA LYS A 75 1.43 -10.14 -34.46
C LYS A 75 2.18 -9.11 -35.28
N VAL A 76 3.25 -9.55 -35.96
CA VAL A 76 3.87 -8.76 -37.03
C VAL A 76 3.00 -8.93 -38.29
N PRO A 77 2.35 -7.86 -38.80
CA PRO A 77 1.44 -7.97 -39.94
C PRO A 77 2.22 -8.31 -41.21
N GLN A 78 1.79 -9.37 -41.90
CA GLN A 78 2.40 -9.82 -43.16
C GLN A 78 1.50 -9.54 -44.36
N THR A 79 0.18 -9.50 -44.15
CA THR A 79 -0.83 -9.31 -45.18
C THR A 79 -1.68 -8.08 -44.91
N LEU A 80 -2.36 -7.53 -45.92
CA LEU A 80 -3.31 -6.42 -45.75
C LEU A 80 -4.47 -6.81 -44.81
N ALA A 81 -4.86 -8.08 -44.79
CA ALA A 81 -5.85 -8.62 -43.86
C ALA A 81 -5.39 -8.51 -42.40
N ASP A 82 -4.11 -8.82 -42.10
CA ASP A 82 -3.57 -8.67 -40.74
C ASP A 82 -3.66 -7.22 -40.25
N TYR A 83 -3.39 -6.25 -41.15
CA TYR A 83 -3.54 -4.81 -40.87
C TYR A 83 -5.00 -4.42 -40.62
N ALA A 84 -5.94 -4.94 -41.42
CA ALA A 84 -7.37 -4.68 -41.25
C ALA A 84 -7.90 -5.22 -39.91
N ILE A 85 -7.54 -6.47 -39.56
CA ILE A 85 -7.90 -7.11 -38.29
C ILE A 85 -7.33 -6.31 -37.12
N GLY A 86 -6.03 -5.99 -37.15
CA GLY A 86 -5.42 -5.24 -36.06
C GLY A 86 -5.97 -3.82 -35.92
N LEU A 87 -6.32 -3.16 -37.02
CA LEU A 87 -6.94 -1.84 -36.98
C LEU A 87 -8.38 -1.87 -36.44
N TYR A 88 -9.14 -2.92 -36.78
CA TYR A 88 -10.43 -3.17 -36.15
C TYR A 88 -10.29 -3.34 -34.64
N LEU A 89 -9.30 -4.12 -34.20
CA LEU A 89 -8.98 -4.28 -32.79
C LEU A 89 -8.57 -2.98 -32.11
N VAL A 90 -7.78 -2.12 -32.76
CA VAL A 90 -7.45 -0.78 -32.24
C VAL A 90 -8.72 0.07 -32.03
N ALA A 91 -9.64 0.06 -33.00
CA ALA A 91 -10.93 0.74 -32.84
C ALA A 91 -11.76 0.15 -31.69
N LEU A 92 -11.74 -1.18 -31.53
CA LEU A 92 -12.40 -1.86 -30.43
C LEU A 92 -11.79 -1.51 -29.06
N VAL A 93 -10.46 -1.39 -28.97
CA VAL A 93 -9.77 -0.94 -27.75
C VAL A 93 -10.23 0.46 -27.35
N VAL A 94 -10.33 1.38 -28.32
CA VAL A 94 -10.85 2.74 -28.09
C VAL A 94 -12.27 2.67 -27.54
N GLN A 95 -13.14 1.83 -28.10
CA GLN A 95 -14.51 1.62 -27.62
C GLN A 95 -14.56 1.06 -26.18
N TYR A 96 -13.79 0.01 -25.90
CA TYR A 96 -13.71 -0.60 -24.57
C TYR A 96 -13.31 0.41 -23.50
N HIS A 97 -12.44 1.36 -23.86
CA HIS A 97 -11.87 2.32 -22.93
C HIS A 97 -12.56 3.70 -22.92
N GLN A 98 -13.65 3.90 -23.66
CA GLN A 98 -14.34 5.20 -23.72
C GLN A 98 -14.66 5.77 -22.33
N LEU A 99 -15.14 4.92 -21.42
CA LEU A 99 -15.46 5.33 -20.04
C LEU A 99 -14.26 5.20 -19.10
N ALA A 100 -13.55 4.06 -19.15
CA ALA A 100 -12.47 3.75 -18.20
C ALA A 100 -11.20 4.60 -18.42
N LYS A 101 -11.00 5.09 -19.65
CA LYS A 101 -9.84 5.88 -20.11
C LYS A 101 -8.48 5.25 -19.80
N ARG A 102 -8.39 3.92 -19.61
CA ARG A 102 -7.09 3.24 -19.38
C ARG A 102 -6.27 3.29 -20.67
N TYR A 103 -4.96 3.44 -20.50
CA TYR A 103 -4.02 3.51 -21.62
C TYR A 103 -3.64 2.11 -22.09
N VAL A 104 -3.61 1.91 -23.42
CA VAL A 104 -3.24 0.63 -24.05
C VAL A 104 -2.11 0.90 -25.04
N PRO A 105 -0.84 0.61 -24.68
CA PRO A 105 0.32 0.93 -25.52
C PRO A 105 0.35 0.15 -26.84
N GLU A 106 -0.11 -1.10 -26.83
CA GLU A 106 -0.12 -1.98 -28.01
C GLU A 106 -0.96 -1.39 -29.13
N ALA A 107 -2.07 -0.73 -28.80
CA ALA A 107 -2.95 -0.08 -29.78
C ALA A 107 -2.27 1.11 -30.48
N ILE A 108 -1.53 1.95 -29.74
CA ILE A 108 -0.76 3.05 -30.34
C ILE A 108 0.39 2.51 -31.18
N ASN A 109 1.14 1.54 -30.66
CA ASN A 109 2.27 0.94 -31.37
C ASN A 109 1.82 0.28 -32.68
N PHE A 110 0.71 -0.46 -32.66
CA PHE A 110 0.14 -1.06 -33.85
C PHE A 110 -0.32 0.01 -34.86
N ALA A 111 -1.02 1.05 -34.42
CA ALA A 111 -1.45 2.15 -35.29
C ALA A 111 -0.25 2.86 -35.95
N LEU A 112 0.84 3.08 -35.21
CA LEU A 112 2.08 3.63 -35.75
C LEU A 112 2.74 2.69 -36.77
N ASN A 113 2.70 1.39 -36.54
CA ASN A 113 3.19 0.40 -37.50
C ASN A 113 2.31 0.32 -38.77
N VAL A 114 1.00 0.59 -38.68
CA VAL A 114 0.14 0.71 -39.87
C VAL A 114 0.56 1.92 -40.72
N CYS A 115 0.96 3.03 -40.08
CA CYS A 115 1.49 4.20 -40.79
C CYS A 115 2.78 3.89 -41.59
N ALA A 116 3.48 2.79 -41.30
CA ALA A 116 4.62 2.33 -42.09
C ALA A 116 4.24 1.91 -43.52
N LEU A 117 2.95 1.65 -43.81
CA LEU A 117 2.41 1.42 -45.16
C LEU A 117 2.50 2.67 -46.06
N GLY A 118 2.88 3.82 -45.51
CA GLY A 118 3.16 5.02 -46.27
C GLY A 118 4.17 4.79 -47.42
N PRO A 119 4.13 5.65 -48.45
CA PRO A 119 4.91 5.47 -49.68
C PRO A 119 6.43 5.48 -49.43
N VAL A 120 6.90 6.36 -48.55
CA VAL A 120 8.33 6.57 -48.31
C VAL A 120 8.74 5.98 -46.97
N LYS A 121 9.83 5.19 -46.98
CA LYS A 121 10.46 4.69 -45.76
C LYS A 121 11.08 5.85 -44.97
N ALA A 122 10.83 5.90 -43.66
CA ALA A 122 11.46 6.88 -42.78
C ALA A 122 12.98 6.62 -42.70
N ARG A 123 13.77 7.69 -42.81
CA ARG A 123 15.24 7.63 -42.70
C ARG A 123 15.70 7.46 -41.26
N GLU A 124 14.97 8.06 -40.33
CA GLU A 124 15.26 8.06 -38.90
C GLU A 124 14.17 7.34 -38.10
N ARG A 125 14.49 6.96 -36.87
CA ARG A 125 13.51 6.34 -35.96
C ARG A 125 12.50 7.38 -35.49
N LEU A 126 11.24 7.19 -35.87
CA LEU A 126 10.15 8.13 -35.57
C LEU A 126 9.71 8.11 -34.09
N GLY A 127 10.08 7.08 -33.32
CA GLY A 127 9.78 6.98 -31.89
C GLY A 127 10.33 5.71 -31.23
N LEU A 128 9.98 5.52 -29.96
CA LEU A 128 10.36 4.37 -29.14
C LEU A 128 9.25 3.32 -29.16
N TYR A 129 9.01 2.72 -30.32
CA TYR A 129 8.12 1.57 -30.48
C TYR A 129 8.79 0.53 -31.37
N PRO A 130 8.42 -0.77 -31.26
CA PRO A 130 8.91 -1.80 -32.16
C PRO A 130 8.47 -1.47 -33.59
N HIS A 131 9.42 -1.00 -34.42
CA HIS A 131 9.15 -0.68 -35.81
C HIS A 131 9.21 -1.96 -36.65
N HIS A 132 8.11 -2.30 -37.31
CA HIS A 132 8.06 -3.41 -38.25
C HIS A 132 8.11 -2.90 -39.68
N GLU A 133 9.07 -3.40 -40.47
CA GLU A 133 9.10 -3.10 -41.89
C GLU A 133 8.02 -3.91 -42.62
N PRO A 134 7.15 -3.27 -43.42
CA PRO A 134 6.16 -4.01 -44.19
C PRO A 134 6.87 -4.87 -45.23
N PRO A 135 6.39 -6.10 -45.49
CA PRO A 135 6.87 -6.92 -46.60
C PRO A 135 6.87 -6.17 -47.94
N ALA A 136 7.75 -6.61 -48.86
CA ALA A 136 7.90 -5.98 -50.17
C ALA A 136 6.55 -5.88 -50.91
N GLY A 137 6.25 -4.71 -51.49
CA GLY A 137 5.03 -4.46 -52.25
C GLY A 137 3.82 -3.95 -51.44
N LEU A 138 3.88 -3.93 -50.11
CA LEU A 138 2.76 -3.44 -49.27
C LEU A 138 2.71 -1.93 -49.09
N ARG A 139 3.77 -1.19 -49.44
CA ARG A 139 3.75 0.28 -49.42
C ARG A 139 2.79 0.82 -50.49
N ILE A 140 2.23 1.99 -50.21
CA ILE A 140 1.42 2.73 -51.19
C ILE A 140 2.34 3.27 -52.29
N GLN A 141 1.97 3.04 -53.55
CA GLN A 141 2.66 3.62 -54.70
C GLN A 141 1.62 4.26 -55.62
N ASP A 142 1.88 5.49 -56.05
CA ASP A 142 1.08 6.24 -57.04
C ASP A 142 -0.44 6.25 -56.84
N ALA A 143 -0.90 6.28 -55.58
CA ALA A 143 -2.33 6.23 -55.25
C ALA A 143 -3.03 7.60 -55.26
N SER A 144 -2.47 8.62 -55.90
CA SER A 144 -3.01 9.99 -55.88
C SER A 144 -4.42 10.10 -56.49
N HIS A 145 -4.73 9.25 -57.47
CA HIS A 145 -6.00 9.18 -58.19
C HIS A 145 -7.05 8.30 -57.49
N VAL A 146 -6.64 7.53 -56.47
CA VAL A 146 -7.50 6.54 -55.81
C VAL A 146 -8.50 7.23 -54.87
N ARG A 147 -9.77 6.82 -54.97
CA ARG A 147 -10.83 7.33 -54.08
C ARG A 147 -10.75 6.67 -52.70
N LEU A 148 -10.83 7.48 -51.65
CA LEU A 148 -10.84 6.99 -50.28
C LEU A 148 -12.16 6.26 -49.98
N ARG A 149 -12.08 4.96 -49.69
CA ARG A 149 -13.22 4.14 -49.25
C ARG A 149 -13.20 3.87 -47.75
N ARG A 150 -14.31 3.36 -47.23
CA ARG A 150 -14.38 2.78 -45.88
C ARG A 150 -13.95 1.32 -45.94
N LEU A 151 -13.40 0.82 -44.85
CA LEU A 151 -13.08 -0.60 -44.70
C LEU A 151 -14.37 -1.41 -44.55
N ASP A 152 -14.33 -2.62 -45.11
CA ASP A 152 -15.40 -3.61 -45.05
C ASP A 152 -14.90 -4.88 -44.33
N TRP A 153 -15.81 -5.74 -43.87
CA TRP A 153 -15.44 -6.99 -43.20
C TRP A 153 -14.63 -7.92 -44.13
N ASN A 154 -14.86 -7.82 -45.44
CA ASN A 154 -14.16 -8.62 -46.45
C ASN A 154 -12.65 -8.32 -46.47
N ASP A 155 -12.25 -7.12 -46.05
CA ASP A 155 -10.85 -6.72 -45.97
C ASP A 155 -10.07 -7.47 -44.86
N CYS A 156 -10.79 -8.17 -43.96
CA CYS A 156 -10.18 -9.03 -42.94
C CYS A 156 -9.85 -10.44 -43.45
N GLN A 157 -10.17 -10.75 -44.71
CA GLN A 157 -9.83 -12.03 -45.33
C GLN A 157 -8.69 -11.84 -46.34
N ALA A 158 -7.76 -12.79 -46.39
CA ALA A 158 -6.69 -12.76 -47.37
C ALA A 158 -7.26 -13.01 -48.78
N GLN A 159 -7.17 -12.01 -49.65
CA GLN A 159 -7.57 -12.11 -51.05
C GLN A 159 -6.33 -12.36 -51.90
N ALA A 160 -6.31 -13.49 -52.63
CA ALA A 160 -5.17 -13.90 -53.45
C ALA A 160 -5.04 -13.06 -54.75
N ASP A 161 -6.16 -12.60 -55.31
CA ASP A 161 -6.21 -11.93 -56.62
C ASP A 161 -6.74 -10.49 -56.50
N MET A 162 -5.99 -9.62 -55.81
CA MET A 162 -6.30 -8.19 -55.76
C MET A 162 -5.62 -7.43 -56.90
N SER A 163 -6.38 -6.57 -57.58
CA SER A 163 -5.81 -5.61 -58.52
C SER A 163 -4.90 -4.61 -57.78
N THR A 164 -3.94 -4.01 -58.49
CA THR A 164 -3.02 -3.01 -57.90
C THR A 164 -3.77 -1.79 -57.37
N ASP A 165 -4.81 -1.36 -58.08
CA ASP A 165 -5.62 -0.20 -57.71
C ASP A 165 -6.51 -0.50 -56.49
N ASP A 166 -7.10 -1.69 -56.42
CA ASP A 166 -7.87 -2.13 -55.26
C ASP A 166 -6.97 -2.29 -54.03
N ALA A 167 -5.76 -2.81 -54.21
CA ALA A 167 -4.77 -2.90 -53.13
C ALA A 167 -4.34 -1.52 -52.64
N ASN A 168 -4.11 -0.56 -53.54
CA ASN A 168 -3.82 0.83 -53.18
C ASN A 168 -5.02 1.53 -52.50
N SER A 169 -6.25 1.23 -52.94
CA SER A 169 -7.47 1.70 -52.29
C SER A 169 -7.60 1.17 -50.86
N LEU A 170 -7.35 -0.12 -50.65
CA LEU A 170 -7.34 -0.74 -49.33
C LEU A 170 -6.26 -0.14 -48.43
N LYS A 171 -5.02 0.00 -48.91
CA LYS A 171 -3.92 0.65 -48.15
C LYS A 171 -4.27 2.09 -47.77
N ALA A 172 -4.86 2.87 -48.68
CA ALA A 172 -5.30 4.24 -48.40
C ALA A 172 -6.46 4.27 -47.38
N ALA A 173 -7.39 3.31 -47.45
CA ALA A 173 -8.47 3.16 -46.48
C ALA A 173 -7.95 2.77 -45.09
N LEU A 174 -6.97 1.86 -45.00
CA LEU A 174 -6.28 1.47 -43.76
C LEU A 174 -5.58 2.68 -43.12
N LEU A 175 -4.84 3.48 -43.89
CA LEU A 175 -4.26 4.72 -43.37
C LEU A 175 -5.35 5.71 -42.93
N GLY A 176 -6.37 5.93 -43.75
CA GLY A 176 -7.45 6.89 -43.44
C GLY A 176 -8.23 6.54 -42.17
N THR A 177 -8.42 5.25 -41.91
CA THR A 177 -9.06 4.74 -40.69
C THR A 177 -8.11 4.74 -39.49
N THR A 178 -6.83 4.48 -39.69
CA THR A 178 -5.77 4.63 -38.66
C THR A 178 -5.72 6.06 -38.15
N LEU A 179 -5.81 7.06 -39.03
CA LEU A 179 -5.86 8.46 -38.62
C LEU A 179 -7.08 8.77 -37.77
N SER A 180 -8.26 8.27 -38.14
CA SER A 180 -9.47 8.44 -37.33
C SER A 180 -9.37 7.72 -35.98
N ALA A 181 -8.77 6.53 -35.93
CA ALA A 181 -8.51 5.82 -34.68
C ALA A 181 -7.51 6.59 -33.78
N LEU A 182 -6.46 7.17 -34.36
CA LEU A 182 -5.50 8.01 -33.64
C LEU A 182 -6.13 9.31 -33.12
N GLN A 183 -7.04 9.94 -33.88
CA GLN A 183 -7.81 11.10 -33.41
C GLN A 183 -8.64 10.73 -32.19
N ALA A 184 -9.42 9.65 -32.27
CA ALA A 184 -10.25 9.18 -31.17
C ALA A 184 -9.41 8.77 -29.94
N ALA A 185 -8.27 8.10 -30.15
CA ALA A 185 -7.34 7.75 -29.09
C ALA A 185 -6.70 8.99 -28.43
N ALA A 186 -6.35 10.01 -29.22
CA ALA A 186 -5.79 11.26 -28.71
C ALA A 186 -6.79 12.01 -27.82
N GLU A 187 -8.05 12.09 -28.23
CA GLU A 187 -9.12 12.68 -27.42
C GLU A 187 -9.38 11.86 -26.15
N LEU A 188 -9.39 10.53 -26.26
CA LEU A 188 -9.63 9.64 -25.13
C LEU A 188 -8.55 9.77 -24.03
N TRP A 189 -7.30 9.89 -24.45
CA TRP A 189 -6.13 9.88 -23.57
C TRP A 189 -5.51 11.25 -23.32
N ALA A 190 -6.16 12.34 -23.76
CA ALA A 190 -5.68 13.72 -23.58
C ALA A 190 -5.40 14.11 -22.12
N ALA A 191 -6.09 13.49 -21.17
CA ALA A 191 -5.95 13.77 -19.74
C ALA A 191 -4.75 13.06 -19.07
N HIS A 192 -4.10 12.11 -19.76
CA HIS A 192 -2.98 11.37 -19.15
C HIS A 192 -1.72 12.24 -19.04
N PRO A 193 -0.98 12.16 -17.92
CA PRO A 193 0.22 12.97 -17.71
C PRO A 193 1.36 12.63 -18.69
N ALA A 194 1.38 11.40 -19.20
CA ALA A 194 2.36 10.91 -20.18
C ALA A 194 1.94 11.16 -21.65
N PHE A 195 0.90 11.96 -21.90
CA PHE A 195 0.38 12.21 -23.24
C PHE A 195 1.46 12.68 -24.22
N LEU A 196 2.39 13.52 -23.75
CA LEU A 196 3.47 14.04 -24.58
C LEU A 196 4.38 12.91 -25.05
N GLU A 197 4.84 12.07 -24.14
CA GLU A 197 5.74 10.96 -24.46
C GLU A 197 5.06 9.94 -25.38
N THR A 198 3.77 9.67 -25.18
CA THR A 198 3.04 8.66 -25.95
C THR A 198 2.62 9.15 -27.34
N PHE A 199 2.25 10.43 -27.50
CA PHE A 199 1.79 10.99 -28.78
C PHE A 199 2.86 11.77 -29.56
N GLN A 200 4.04 12.02 -28.98
CA GLN A 200 5.17 12.60 -29.73
C GLN A 200 5.60 11.73 -30.94
N PRO A 201 5.67 10.38 -30.83
CA PRO A 201 5.90 9.53 -32.00
C PRO A 201 4.82 9.64 -33.07
N VAL A 202 3.56 9.87 -32.66
CA VAL A 202 2.43 10.07 -33.58
C VAL A 202 2.64 11.36 -34.38
N LEU A 203 2.98 12.47 -33.73
CA LEU A 203 3.26 13.73 -34.42
C LEU A 203 4.38 13.59 -35.46
N ARG A 204 5.52 13.01 -35.07
CA ARG A 204 6.65 12.76 -35.99
C ARG A 204 6.27 11.90 -37.18
N THR A 205 5.43 10.89 -36.95
CA THR A 205 4.94 10.00 -38.02
C THR A 205 4.01 10.74 -38.98
N LEU A 206 3.13 11.60 -38.46
CA LEU A 206 2.25 12.45 -39.28
C LEU A 206 3.02 13.49 -40.09
N GLU A 207 4.08 14.08 -39.52
CA GLU A 207 5.00 14.99 -40.22
C GLU A 207 5.73 14.26 -41.35
N HIS A 208 6.24 13.05 -41.10
CA HIS A 208 6.87 12.21 -42.13
C HIS A 208 5.91 11.86 -43.28
N LEU A 209 4.67 11.48 -42.98
CA LEU A 209 3.65 11.20 -43.99
C LEU A 209 3.21 12.45 -44.77
N SER A 210 3.31 13.62 -44.13
CA SER A 210 2.96 14.92 -44.74
C SER A 210 4.12 15.54 -45.52
N SER A 211 5.32 14.92 -45.48
CA SER A 211 6.50 15.38 -46.20
C SER A 211 6.25 15.38 -47.72
N PRO A 212 6.90 16.28 -48.50
CA PRO A 212 6.73 16.37 -49.95
C PRO A 212 6.85 15.04 -50.71
N PRO A 213 7.83 14.16 -50.46
CA PRO A 213 7.96 12.91 -51.21
C PRO A 213 6.83 11.92 -50.89
N SER A 214 6.31 11.92 -49.66
CA SER A 214 5.17 11.08 -49.30
C SER A 214 3.87 11.62 -49.89
N ARG A 215 3.69 12.94 -49.86
CA ARG A 215 2.44 13.62 -50.25
C ARG A 215 2.09 13.43 -51.72
N GLN A 216 3.07 13.26 -52.60
CA GLN A 216 2.86 13.05 -54.05
C GLN A 216 2.10 11.78 -54.37
N HIS A 217 2.28 10.72 -53.57
CA HIS A 217 1.64 9.41 -53.81
C HIS A 217 0.31 9.23 -53.06
N LEU A 218 -0.09 10.20 -52.21
CA LEU A 218 -1.29 10.08 -51.38
C LEU A 218 -2.49 10.81 -52.00
N PRO A 219 -3.72 10.28 -51.88
CA PRO A 219 -4.93 10.99 -52.29
C PRO A 219 -5.10 12.32 -51.55
N ALA A 220 -5.64 13.33 -52.23
CA ALA A 220 -5.88 14.66 -51.63
C ALA A 220 -6.77 14.61 -50.37
N ALA A 221 -7.78 13.73 -50.36
CA ALA A 221 -8.65 13.53 -49.20
C ALA A 221 -7.90 12.97 -47.97
N LEU A 222 -6.92 12.09 -48.20
CA LEU A 222 -6.10 11.53 -47.13
C LEU A 222 -5.11 12.58 -46.60
N ALA A 223 -4.52 13.38 -47.47
CA ALA A 223 -3.66 14.50 -47.09
C ALA A 223 -4.40 15.54 -46.22
N ALA A 224 -5.66 15.86 -46.56
CA ALA A 224 -6.50 16.73 -45.73
C ALA A 224 -6.74 16.13 -44.33
N ARG A 225 -7.02 14.82 -44.25
CA ARG A 225 -7.22 14.12 -42.97
C ARG A 225 -5.94 14.05 -42.15
N LEU A 226 -4.79 13.86 -42.78
CA LEU A 226 -3.47 13.91 -42.13
C LEU A 226 -3.25 15.28 -41.46
N GLY A 227 -3.49 16.37 -42.20
CA GLY A 227 -3.38 17.73 -41.66
C GLY A 227 -4.32 17.99 -40.48
N ALA A 228 -5.58 17.56 -40.58
CA ALA A 228 -6.55 17.69 -39.49
C ALA A 228 -6.15 16.88 -38.25
N THR A 229 -5.66 15.65 -38.43
CA THR A 229 -5.17 14.78 -37.35
C THR A 229 -3.95 15.39 -36.68
N HIS A 230 -2.98 15.85 -37.46
CA HIS A 230 -1.80 16.53 -36.96
C HIS A 230 -2.16 17.77 -36.14
N GLY A 231 -3.04 18.64 -36.66
CA GLY A 231 -3.49 19.84 -35.96
C GLY A 231 -4.19 19.54 -34.64
N LEU A 232 -5.01 18.49 -34.58
CA LEU A 232 -5.67 18.05 -33.35
C LEU A 232 -4.66 17.55 -32.30
N VAL A 233 -3.77 16.63 -32.67
CA VAL A 233 -2.78 16.06 -31.74
C VAL A 233 -1.79 17.13 -31.28
N ALA A 234 -1.37 18.03 -32.16
CA ALA A 234 -0.47 19.13 -31.82
C ALA A 234 -1.11 20.10 -30.81
N ARG A 235 -2.40 20.43 -31.01
CA ARG A 235 -3.15 21.25 -30.05
C ARG A 235 -3.24 20.58 -28.68
N LEU A 236 -3.59 19.30 -28.62
CA LEU A 236 -3.65 18.55 -27.36
C LEU A 236 -2.28 18.45 -26.69
N ALA A 237 -1.20 18.31 -27.46
CA ALA A 237 0.15 18.32 -26.93
C ALA A 237 0.52 19.67 -26.30
N GLN A 238 0.09 20.81 -26.88
CA GLN A 238 0.30 22.11 -26.23
C GLN A 238 -0.48 22.23 -24.92
N VAL A 239 -1.74 21.77 -24.89
CA VAL A 239 -2.55 21.74 -23.66
C VAL A 239 -1.86 20.89 -22.59
N ALA A 240 -1.39 19.68 -22.94
CA ALA A 240 -0.68 18.79 -22.02
C ALA A 240 0.64 19.41 -21.50
N ARG A 241 1.38 20.14 -22.34
CA ARG A 241 2.60 20.86 -21.91
C ARG A 241 2.30 21.91 -20.85
N LEU A 242 1.25 22.71 -21.04
CA LEU A 242 0.86 23.76 -20.08
C LEU A 242 0.31 23.17 -18.77
N ALA A 243 -0.39 22.04 -18.84
CA ALA A 243 -0.98 21.35 -17.70
C ALA A 243 0.04 20.52 -16.88
N ARG A 244 1.23 20.21 -17.43
CA ARG A 244 2.20 19.31 -16.80
C ARG A 244 2.70 19.86 -15.46
N ARG A 245 2.78 18.98 -14.46
CA ARG A 245 3.30 19.26 -13.11
C ARG A 245 4.33 18.19 -12.71
N PRO A 246 5.29 18.52 -11.83
CA PRO A 246 6.21 17.51 -11.27
C PRO A 246 5.43 16.47 -10.45
N LEU A 247 5.97 15.25 -10.37
CA LEU A 247 5.37 14.16 -9.62
C LEU A 247 5.70 14.28 -8.12
N GLU A 248 4.66 14.32 -7.31
CA GLU A 248 4.77 14.38 -5.84
C GLU A 248 4.02 13.21 -5.20
N LEU A 249 4.41 11.98 -5.54
CA LEU A 249 3.71 10.75 -5.10
C LEU A 249 3.92 10.42 -3.61
N HIS A 250 5.00 10.92 -3.01
CA HIS A 250 5.46 10.52 -1.67
C HIS A 250 5.01 11.46 -0.56
N HIS A 251 3.81 12.05 -0.68
CA HIS A 251 3.18 12.82 0.40
C HIS A 251 2.45 11.90 1.38
N HIS A 252 3.21 11.17 2.19
CA HIS A 252 2.66 10.27 3.20
C HIS A 252 2.30 11.03 4.49
N ARG A 253 1.10 10.77 5.02
CA ARG A 253 0.71 11.31 6.32
C ARG A 253 1.56 10.64 7.41
N PRO A 254 2.21 11.41 8.30
CA PRO A 254 2.99 10.83 9.40
C PRO A 254 2.07 10.00 10.29
N ARG A 255 2.55 8.82 10.73
CA ARG A 255 1.76 7.95 11.61
C ARG A 255 1.67 8.58 12.99
N ALA A 256 0.49 8.48 13.61
CA ALA A 256 0.31 8.93 14.99
C ALA A 256 1.19 8.12 15.95
N VAL A 257 1.55 8.73 17.08
CA VAL A 257 2.22 8.04 18.17
C VAL A 257 1.34 6.89 18.64
N ARG A 258 1.93 5.70 18.81
CA ARG A 258 1.21 4.53 19.31
C ARG A 258 0.65 4.83 20.69
N THR A 259 -0.66 4.81 20.83
CA THR A 259 -1.32 4.91 22.14
C THR A 259 -1.19 3.58 22.88
N VAL A 260 -0.95 3.67 24.18
CA VAL A 260 -0.97 2.52 25.10
C VAL A 260 -2.06 2.83 26.12
N ALA A 261 -2.92 1.84 26.40
CA ALA A 261 -3.93 2.01 27.44
C ALA A 261 -3.21 2.14 28.80
N PRO A 262 -3.51 3.18 29.60
CA PRO A 262 -2.92 3.30 30.93
C PRO A 262 -3.39 2.14 31.79
N ARG A 263 -2.46 1.54 32.54
CA ARG A 263 -2.81 0.55 33.55
C ARG A 263 -3.21 1.31 34.82
N TRP A 264 -4.48 1.26 35.18
CA TRP A 264 -5.02 1.77 36.42
C TRP A 264 -5.95 0.73 37.04
N ASP A 265 -6.13 0.78 38.35
CA ASP A 265 -6.92 -0.19 39.11
C ASP A 265 -8.27 0.44 39.50
N ASP A 266 -9.38 -0.07 38.97
CA ASP A 266 -10.74 0.48 39.14
C ASP A 266 -11.39 0.14 40.49
N GLY A 267 -10.62 -0.45 41.43
CA GLY A 267 -11.06 -0.73 42.80
C GLY A 267 -11.26 -2.21 43.14
N ASP A 268 -11.24 -3.11 42.17
CA ASP A 268 -11.35 -4.54 42.44
C ASP A 268 -9.97 -5.20 42.50
N GLY A 269 -9.32 -5.03 43.66
CA GLY A 269 -8.03 -5.62 44.03
C GLY A 269 -8.08 -7.15 44.14
N GLY A 270 -8.39 -7.83 43.03
CA GLY A 270 -8.59 -9.28 42.95
C GLY A 270 -7.31 -10.11 42.88
N GLY A 271 -6.13 -9.48 42.75
CA GLY A 271 -4.86 -10.21 42.52
C GLY A 271 -3.89 -10.31 43.70
N GLY A 272 -4.17 -9.62 44.81
CA GLY A 272 -3.16 -9.37 45.86
C GLY A 272 -3.29 -10.16 47.15
N ARG A 273 -4.45 -10.75 47.46
CA ARG A 273 -4.74 -11.27 48.82
C ARG A 273 -3.68 -12.24 49.34
N ALA A 274 -3.27 -13.22 48.55
CA ALA A 274 -2.23 -14.18 48.93
C ALA A 274 -0.81 -13.60 49.00
N ARG A 275 -0.54 -12.49 48.30
CA ARG A 275 0.77 -11.79 48.33
C ARG A 275 0.87 -10.79 49.48
N ASP A 276 -0.25 -10.18 49.86
CA ASP A 276 -0.32 -9.15 50.91
C ASP A 276 -0.47 -9.77 52.31
N GLU A 277 -1.02 -10.98 52.39
CA GLU A 277 -1.18 -11.74 53.63
C GLU A 277 0.13 -11.98 54.41
N PRO A 278 1.25 -12.46 53.82
CA PRO A 278 2.49 -12.61 54.57
C PRO A 278 3.07 -11.27 55.04
N ALA A 279 2.86 -10.18 54.29
CA ALA A 279 3.28 -8.85 54.70
C ALA A 279 2.47 -8.34 55.90
N ARG A 280 1.16 -8.57 55.89
CA ARG A 280 0.25 -8.27 57.00
C ARG A 280 0.62 -9.07 58.25
N LEU A 281 0.82 -10.38 58.13
CA LEU A 281 1.21 -11.25 59.25
C LEU A 281 2.56 -10.83 59.85
N ARG A 282 3.54 -10.44 59.02
CA ARG A 282 4.83 -9.89 59.49
C ARG A 282 4.64 -8.57 60.26
N ALA A 283 3.72 -7.71 59.82
CA ALA A 283 3.43 -6.46 60.50
C ALA A 283 2.75 -6.70 61.86
N GLU A 284 1.81 -7.63 61.93
CA GLU A 284 1.14 -8.06 63.17
C GLU A 284 2.16 -8.67 64.14
N LEU A 285 3.01 -9.60 63.69
CA LEU A 285 4.09 -10.18 64.51
C LEU A 285 5.03 -9.10 65.07
N ARG A 286 5.41 -8.10 64.25
CA ARG A 286 6.25 -7.00 64.70
C ARG A 286 5.55 -6.13 65.76
N ARG A 287 4.24 -5.94 65.64
CA ARG A 287 3.44 -5.19 66.62
C ARG A 287 3.35 -5.94 67.95
N GLU A 288 2.99 -7.22 67.90
CA GLU A 288 2.91 -8.09 69.08
C GLU A 288 4.26 -8.22 69.78
N ARG A 289 5.34 -8.47 69.04
CA ARG A 289 6.69 -8.53 69.60
C ARG A 289 7.12 -7.23 70.27
N LYS A 290 6.79 -6.07 69.66
CA LYS A 290 7.07 -4.76 70.28
C LYS A 290 6.25 -4.56 71.56
N GLY A 291 4.99 -5.03 71.60
CA GLY A 291 4.15 -5.02 72.79
C GLY A 291 4.74 -5.87 73.92
N ALA A 292 5.04 -7.14 73.64
CA ALA A 292 5.60 -8.07 74.60
C ALA A 292 6.94 -7.58 75.19
N VAL A 293 7.84 -7.06 74.34
CA VAL A 293 9.12 -6.49 74.80
C VAL A 293 8.91 -5.27 75.70
N ARG A 294 7.89 -4.45 75.47
CA ARG A 294 7.58 -3.30 76.33
C ARG A 294 7.10 -3.75 77.71
N GLU A 295 6.26 -4.77 77.79
CA GLU A 295 5.80 -5.32 79.09
C GLU A 295 6.96 -5.97 79.85
N LEU A 296 7.78 -6.80 79.19
CA LEU A 296 8.96 -7.39 79.84
C LEU A 296 9.93 -6.33 80.40
N ARG A 297 10.09 -5.19 79.72
CA ARG A 297 10.89 -4.08 80.21
C ARG A 297 10.25 -3.40 81.43
N ARG A 298 8.92 -3.28 81.48
CA ARG A 298 8.20 -2.75 82.64
C ARG A 298 8.34 -3.68 83.83
N ASP A 299 8.16 -4.98 83.63
CA ASP A 299 8.32 -6.00 84.67
C ASP A 299 9.75 -6.02 85.21
N ALA A 300 10.75 -6.01 84.34
CA ALA A 300 12.15 -5.92 84.76
C ALA A 300 12.43 -4.66 85.59
N SER A 301 11.88 -3.51 85.18
CA SER A 301 12.01 -2.26 85.94
C SER A 301 11.30 -2.30 87.29
N PHE A 302 10.19 -3.05 87.40
CA PHE A 302 9.46 -3.24 88.64
C PHE A 302 10.25 -4.13 89.60
N VAL A 303 10.72 -5.30 89.14
CA VAL A 303 11.56 -6.22 89.91
C VAL A 303 12.84 -5.54 90.39
N ALA A 304 13.49 -4.76 89.52
CA ALA A 304 14.70 -4.02 89.91
C ALA A 304 14.43 -3.01 91.04
N ARG A 305 13.30 -2.28 90.97
CA ARG A 305 12.88 -1.34 92.03
C ARG A 305 12.58 -2.07 93.34
N GLU A 306 11.89 -3.21 93.28
CA GLU A 306 11.57 -4.00 94.46
C GLU A 306 12.83 -4.58 95.13
N ASN A 307 13.72 -5.17 94.34
CA ASN A 307 15.00 -5.70 94.84
C ASN A 307 15.86 -4.61 95.48
N LEU A 308 15.92 -3.42 94.86
CA LEU A 308 16.65 -2.28 95.41
C LEU A 308 16.02 -1.77 96.72
N ARG A 309 14.69 -1.76 96.82
CA ARG A 309 13.98 -1.44 98.07
C ARG A 309 14.29 -2.45 99.18
N ARG A 310 14.25 -3.76 98.86
CA ARG A 310 14.60 -4.84 99.80
C ARG A 310 16.05 -4.72 100.27
N LYS A 311 16.99 -4.47 99.35
CA LYS A 311 18.41 -4.32 99.67
C LYS A 311 18.67 -3.10 100.55
N ARG A 312 18.09 -1.93 100.24
CA ARG A 312 18.20 -0.73 101.10
C ARG A 312 17.67 -0.99 102.51
N ALA A 313 16.50 -1.62 102.64
CA ALA A 313 15.96 -1.96 103.96
C ALA A 313 16.88 -2.92 104.75
N GLN A 314 17.52 -3.89 104.08
CA GLN A 314 18.51 -4.78 104.70
C GLN A 314 19.78 -4.02 105.12
N ASP A 315 20.30 -3.15 104.25
CA ASP A 315 21.49 -2.34 104.50
C ASP A 315 21.25 -1.33 105.65
N ASP A 316 20.08 -0.67 105.67
CA ASP A 316 19.66 0.26 106.73
C ASP A 316 19.53 -0.47 108.09
N ALA A 317 18.88 -1.63 108.11
CA ALA A 317 18.77 -2.45 109.32
C ALA A 317 20.14 -2.95 109.83
N TYR A 318 21.05 -3.30 108.91
CA TYR A 318 22.43 -3.66 109.26
C TYR A 318 23.19 -2.46 109.81
N ALA A 319 23.04 -1.28 109.21
CA ALA A 319 23.68 -0.05 109.66
C ALA A 319 23.17 0.39 111.04
N GLU A 320 21.87 0.29 111.31
CA GLU A 320 21.30 0.56 112.64
C GLU A 320 21.83 -0.42 113.69
N LYS A 321 21.87 -1.72 113.37
CA LYS A 321 22.44 -2.75 114.24
C LYS A 321 23.92 -2.47 114.54
N TYR A 322 24.70 -2.12 113.52
CA TYR A 322 26.11 -1.79 113.64
C TYR A 322 26.33 -0.52 114.49
N ARG A 323 25.57 0.55 114.24
CA ARG A 323 25.61 1.77 115.06
C ARG A 323 25.31 1.47 116.52
N ARG A 324 24.26 0.69 116.80
CA ARG A 324 23.91 0.28 118.17
C ARG A 324 25.08 -0.45 118.85
N LEU A 325 25.66 -1.45 118.19
CA LEU A 325 26.83 -2.19 118.69
C LEU A 325 28.02 -1.27 118.96
N VAL A 326 28.36 -0.37 118.04
CA VAL A 326 29.49 0.58 118.21
C VAL A 326 29.23 1.53 119.37
N THR A 327 28.00 2.03 119.52
CA THR A 327 27.63 2.95 120.61
C THR A 327 27.68 2.23 121.97
N GLU A 328 27.28 0.95 122.01
CA GLU A 328 27.37 0.10 123.20
C GLU A 328 28.83 -0.14 123.60
N ILE A 329 29.70 -0.53 122.65
CA ILE A 329 31.15 -0.68 122.88
C ILE A 329 31.77 0.64 123.36
N GLN A 330 31.48 1.77 122.70
CA GLN A 330 32.01 3.08 123.10
C GLN A 330 31.52 3.53 124.47
N ASN A 331 30.27 3.24 124.84
CA ASN A 331 29.73 3.56 126.16
C ASN A 331 30.39 2.71 127.26
N GLU A 332 30.64 1.42 127.00
CA GLU A 332 31.37 0.55 127.91
C GLU A 332 32.83 0.98 128.10
N GLU A 333 33.57 1.19 127.00
CA GLU A 333 34.95 1.69 127.03
C GLU A 333 35.04 3.07 127.68
N GLY A 334 34.11 3.97 127.36
CA GLY A 334 34.03 5.31 127.93
C GLY A 334 33.69 5.31 129.43
N ARG A 335 32.84 4.39 129.90
CA ARG A 335 32.60 4.19 131.34
C ARG A 335 33.86 3.72 132.05
N ALA A 336 34.51 2.67 131.53
CA ALA A 336 35.73 2.12 132.12
C ALA A 336 36.87 3.17 132.16
N ALA A 337 37.05 3.93 131.09
CA ALA A 337 38.05 5.00 131.01
C ALA A 337 37.76 6.14 132.00
N ASN A 338 36.49 6.56 132.14
CA ASN A 338 36.10 7.60 133.09
C ASN A 338 36.21 7.16 134.55
N GLU A 339 35.90 5.89 134.86
CA GLU A 339 36.13 5.31 136.17
C GLU A 339 37.62 5.30 136.52
N TYR A 340 38.47 4.88 135.58
CA TYR A 340 39.92 4.91 135.73
C TYR A 340 40.47 6.35 135.96
N GLU A 341 39.99 7.32 135.19
CA GLU A 341 40.31 8.75 135.36
C GLU A 341 39.89 9.30 136.73
N ARG A 342 38.71 8.92 137.23
CA ARG A 342 38.21 9.32 138.56
C ARG A 342 39.03 8.71 139.68
N GLU A 343 39.44 7.45 139.57
CA GLU A 343 40.36 6.83 140.53
C GLU A 343 41.73 7.51 140.52
N LYS A 344 42.26 7.83 139.34
CA LYS A 344 43.53 8.56 139.18
C LYS A 344 43.47 9.94 139.84
N LYS A 345 42.38 10.69 139.65
CA LYS A 345 42.17 12.00 140.31
C LYS A 345 42.00 11.90 141.83
N LYS A 346 41.33 10.85 142.34
CA LYS A 346 41.26 10.59 143.78
C LYS A 346 42.63 10.32 144.40
N ARG A 347 43.54 9.65 143.67
CA ARG A 347 44.93 9.45 144.12
C ARG A 347 45.73 10.76 144.15
N GLN A 348 45.47 11.68 143.22
CA GLN A 348 46.15 13.00 143.19
C GLN A 348 45.69 13.96 144.30
N ARG A 349 44.41 13.91 144.72
CA ARG A 349 43.87 14.77 145.81
C ARG A 349 44.26 14.32 147.23
N ARG A 350 44.96 13.19 147.37
CA ARG A 350 45.38 12.59 148.65
C ARG A 350 46.87 12.78 148.96
N ARG A 351 47.58 13.52 148.11
CA ARG A 351 48.93 14.08 148.32
C ARG A 351 48.79 15.58 148.48
#